data_AF-A0A1C5RIM7-F1
#
_entry.id   AF-A0A1C5RIM7-F1
#
_cell.length_a   1.000
_cell.length_b   1.000
_cell.length_c   1.000
_cell.angle_alpha   90.00
_cell.angle_beta   90.00
_cell.angle_gamma   90.00
#
_symmetry.space_group_name_H-M   'P 1'
#
loop_
_entity.id
_entity.type
_entity.pdbx_description
1 polymer ?
#
loop_
_entity_poly.entity_id
_entity_poly.type
_entity_poly.pdbx_seq_one_letter_code
_entity_poly.pdbx_strand_id
1 'polypeptide(L)'
;MYDGDKAVLTMVQYLKEDKEKDENIYEATVIEYQKEMEQVHLILRSGSLSDISLDAVYECRIRTITCETVCTGMIKERYENRAGMILVLQVTNGFYEINLK
;
A
#
# COMPACT_ATOMS: atom_id res chain seq x y z
N MET A 1 -0.90 4.69 -14.97
CA MET A 1 -2.37 4.59 -14.83
C MET A 1 -2.84 5.06 -13.46
N TYR A 2 -2.03 4.94 -12.39
CA TYR A 2 -2.32 5.48 -11.06
C TYR A 2 -1.20 6.39 -10.51
N ASP A 3 -0.29 6.85 -11.36
CA ASP A 3 0.88 7.65 -10.92
C ASP A 3 0.42 9.00 -10.35
N GLY A 4 0.87 9.31 -9.14
CA GLY A 4 0.48 10.51 -8.40
C GLY A 4 -0.86 10.41 -7.67
N ASP A 5 -1.61 9.30 -7.81
CA ASP A 5 -2.87 9.12 -7.10
C ASP A 5 -2.64 8.87 -5.60
N LYS A 6 -3.60 9.33 -4.80
CA LYS A 6 -3.58 9.12 -3.36
C LYS A 6 -3.93 7.67 -3.06
N ALA A 7 -3.06 7.03 -2.30
CA ALA A 7 -3.26 5.69 -1.78
C ALA A 7 -3.40 5.73 -0.27
N VAL A 8 -4.14 4.78 0.27
CA VAL A 8 -4.26 4.55 1.70
C VAL A 8 -3.91 3.09 1.94
N LEU A 9 -2.93 2.83 2.80
CA LEU A 9 -2.61 1.49 3.26
C LEU A 9 -3.24 1.26 4.62
N THR A 10 -3.96 0.16 4.74
CA THR A 10 -4.53 -0.32 5.99
C THR A 10 -4.01 -1.71 6.25
N MET A 11 -3.52 -1.96 7.46
CA MET A 11 -3.09 -3.28 7.83
C MET A 11 -4.29 -4.20 8.03
N VAL A 12 -4.35 -5.30 7.27
CA VAL A 12 -5.49 -6.25 7.34
C VAL A 12 -5.17 -7.51 8.12
N GLN A 13 -3.92 -7.99 8.09
CA GLN A 13 -3.53 -9.23 8.76
C GLN A 13 -2.04 -9.24 9.13
N TYR A 14 -1.72 -9.57 10.39
CA TYR A 14 -0.36 -9.93 10.80
C TYR A 14 -0.10 -11.40 10.46
N LEU A 15 1.07 -11.71 9.90
CA LEU A 15 1.49 -13.10 9.66
C LEU A 15 2.15 -13.74 10.88
N LYS A 16 2.70 -12.93 11.78
CA LYS A 16 3.16 -13.39 13.09
C LYS A 16 1.99 -13.31 14.06
N GLU A 17 1.61 -14.47 14.58
CA GLU A 17 0.64 -14.63 15.65
C GLU A 17 1.02 -13.72 16.84
N ASP A 18 0.02 -13.13 17.50
CA ASP A 18 0.12 -12.33 18.74
C ASP A 18 0.31 -10.79 18.66
N LYS A 19 0.02 -10.13 17.53
CA LYS A 19 -0.20 -8.66 17.54
C LYS A 19 -1.64 -8.28 17.25
N GLU A 20 -2.20 -7.45 18.12
CA GLU A 20 -3.48 -6.78 17.89
C GLU A 20 -3.44 -6.08 16.52
N LYS A 21 -4.55 -6.19 15.78
CA LYS A 21 -4.70 -5.53 14.49
C LYS A 21 -4.55 -4.03 14.73
N ASP A 22 -3.47 -3.46 14.23
CA ASP A 22 -3.27 -2.02 14.26
C ASP A 22 -4.29 -1.41 13.29
N GLU A 23 -5.29 -0.70 13.80
CA GLU A 23 -6.26 0.04 12.98
C GLU A 23 -5.65 1.32 12.36
N ASN A 24 -4.32 1.42 12.36
CA ASN A 24 -3.58 2.52 11.77
C ASN A 24 -3.81 2.59 10.26
N ILE A 25 -4.16 3.81 9.83
CA ILE A 25 -4.36 4.18 8.44
C ILE A 25 -3.12 4.95 8.00
N TYR A 26 -2.40 4.38 7.03
CA TYR A 26 -1.18 4.97 6.49
C TYR A 26 -1.48 5.65 5.17
N GLU A 27 -1.34 6.96 5.13
CA GLU A 27 -1.50 7.72 3.88
C GLU A 27 -0.25 7.54 3.00
N ALA A 28 -0.45 7.25 1.73
CA ALA A 28 0.61 7.12 0.75
C ALA A 28 0.23 7.76 -0.59
N THR A 29 1.19 7.84 -1.50
CA THR A 29 0.97 8.25 -2.89
C THR A 29 1.59 7.19 -3.79
N VAL A 30 0.89 6.80 -4.84
CA VAL A 30 1.45 5.88 -5.83
C VAL A 30 2.51 6.60 -6.65
N ILE A 31 3.70 6.02 -6.72
CA ILE A 31 4.83 6.49 -7.52
C ILE A 31 4.83 5.76 -8.86
N GLU A 32 4.67 4.44 -8.83
CA GLU A 32 4.72 3.63 -10.03
C GLU A 32 4.04 2.30 -9.78
N TYR A 33 3.43 1.73 -10.82
CA TYR A 33 2.95 0.36 -10.80
C TYR A 33 3.69 -0.47 -11.85
N GLN A 34 4.47 -1.43 -11.37
CA GLN A 34 5.21 -2.38 -12.20
C GLN A 34 4.37 -3.63 -12.42
N LYS A 35 3.63 -3.64 -13.54
CA LYS A 35 2.73 -4.75 -13.90
C LYS A 35 3.44 -6.08 -14.08
N GLU A 36 4.66 -6.09 -14.63
CA GLU A 36 5.43 -7.33 -14.87
C GLU A 36 5.80 -8.06 -13.57
N MET A 37 6.04 -7.30 -12.51
CA MET A 37 6.38 -7.83 -11.19
C MET A 37 5.22 -7.83 -10.21
N GLU A 38 4.04 -7.34 -10.62
CA GLU A 38 2.88 -7.09 -9.75
C GLU A 38 3.24 -6.28 -8.50
N GLN A 39 4.08 -5.25 -8.65
CA GLN A 39 4.59 -4.41 -7.57
C GLN A 39 4.10 -2.97 -7.68
N VAL A 40 3.59 -2.42 -6.58
CA VAL A 40 3.21 -1.01 -6.48
C VAL A 40 4.24 -0.29 -5.62
N HIS A 41 4.88 0.72 -6.21
CA HIS A 41 5.77 1.62 -5.53
C HIS A 41 4.95 2.77 -4.95
N LEU A 42 5.04 2.94 -3.64
CA LEU A 42 4.25 3.87 -2.85
C LEU A 42 5.21 4.75 -2.06
N ILE A 43 4.86 6.02 -1.91
CA ILE A 43 5.55 6.92 -1.00
C ILE A 43 4.66 7.18 0.20
N LEU A 44 5.12 6.78 1.38
CA LEU A 44 4.43 7.00 2.64
C LEU A 44 4.44 8.49 2.96
N ARG A 45 3.26 9.05 3.18
CA ARG A 45 3.01 10.46 3.54
C ARG A 45 2.73 10.62 5.03
N SER A 46 2.16 9.60 5.67
CA SER A 46 1.80 9.60 7.08
C SER A 46 2.20 8.29 7.76
N GLY A 47 2.71 8.38 8.99
CA GLY A 47 3.32 7.28 9.73
C GLY A 47 4.83 7.17 9.48
N SER A 48 5.47 6.15 10.07
CA SER A 48 6.90 5.88 9.89
C SER A 48 7.14 4.52 9.25
N LEU A 49 8.28 4.34 8.57
CA LEU A 49 8.68 3.03 8.06
C LEU A 49 8.74 1.97 9.17
N SER A 50 9.08 2.36 10.41
CA SER A 50 9.13 1.47 11.57
C SER A 50 7.79 0.82 11.92
N ASP A 51 6.68 1.50 11.60
CA ASP A 51 5.32 0.99 11.83
C ASP A 51 4.90 -0.02 10.75
N ILE A 52 5.59 0.02 9.60
CA ILE A 52 5.34 -0.89 8.48
C ILE A 52 6.10 -2.20 8.68
N SER A 53 5.35 -3.28 8.88
CA SER A 53 5.87 -4.63 9.00
C SER A 53 6.04 -5.28 7.62
N LEU A 54 7.12 -6.02 7.42
CA LEU A 54 7.30 -6.85 6.21
C LEU A 54 6.53 -8.18 6.32
N ASP A 55 6.28 -8.63 7.56
CA ASP A 55 5.54 -9.86 7.88
C ASP A 55 4.03 -9.58 8.07
N ALA A 56 3.47 -8.74 7.19
CA ALA A 56 2.10 -8.25 7.31
C ALA A 56 1.46 -8.05 5.95
N VAL A 57 0.16 -8.32 5.88
CA VAL A 57 -0.67 -8.05 4.71
C VAL A 57 -1.30 -6.68 4.87
N TYR A 58 -1.10 -5.85 3.86
CA TYR A 58 -1.67 -4.52 3.75
C TYR A 58 -2.67 -4.49 2.60
N GLU A 59 -3.78 -3.80 2.83
CA GLU A 59 -4.72 -3.41 1.81
C GLU A 59 -4.39 -1.98 1.37
N CYS A 60 -4.06 -1.81 0.11
CA CYS A 60 -3.82 -0.51 -0.52
C CYS A 60 -5.06 -0.10 -1.31
N ARG A 61 -5.66 1.03 -0.93
CA ARG A 61 -6.78 1.66 -1.62
C ARG A 61 -6.34 2.92 -2.32
N ILE A 62 -6.33 2.89 -3.63
CA ILE A 62 -6.03 4.02 -4.51
C ILE A 62 -7.35 4.70 -4.85
N ARG A 63 -7.51 5.95 -4.42
CA ARG A 63 -8.70 6.75 -4.71
C ARG A 63 -8.45 7.67 -5.89
N THR A 64 -9.27 7.52 -6.93
CA THR A 64 -9.34 8.45 -8.06
C THR A 64 -10.65 9.23 -8.02
N ILE A 65 -10.83 10.18 -8.95
CA ILE A 65 -12.04 11.04 -9.02
C ILE A 65 -13.32 10.22 -9.28
N THR A 66 -13.22 9.11 -10.01
CA THR A 66 -14.38 8.33 -10.48
C THR A 66 -14.42 6.90 -9.93
N CYS A 67 -13.28 6.37 -9.49
CA CYS A 67 -13.13 4.97 -9.07
C CYS A 67 -12.21 4.83 -7.85
N GLU A 68 -12.41 3.78 -7.06
CA GLU A 68 -11.49 3.35 -6.01
C GLU A 68 -10.90 1.98 -6.40
N THR A 69 -9.59 1.92 -6.60
CA THR A 69 -8.89 0.66 -6.88
C THR A 69 -8.31 0.11 -5.58
N VAL A 70 -8.67 -1.10 -5.23
CA VAL A 70 -8.24 -1.79 -4.00
C VAL A 70 -7.36 -2.97 -4.38
N CYS A 71 -6.19 -3.09 -3.76
CA CYS A 71 -5.36 -4.27 -3.86
C CYS A 71 -4.86 -4.69 -2.47
N THR A 72 -4.57 -5.97 -2.32
CA THR A 72 -3.98 -6.51 -1.09
C THR A 72 -2.65 -7.17 -1.43
N GLY A 73 -1.66 -6.93 -0.59
CA GLY A 73 -0.31 -7.41 -0.81
C GLY A 73 0.54 -7.35 0.45
N MET A 74 1.77 -7.83 0.31
CA MET A 74 2.78 -7.75 1.36
C MET A 74 3.84 -6.73 0.99
N ILE A 75 4.40 -6.05 1.99
CA ILE A 75 5.51 -5.13 1.74
C ILE A 75 6.76 -5.97 1.52
N LYS A 76 7.30 -5.90 0.30
CA LYS A 76 8.53 -6.60 -0.08
C LYS A 76 9.75 -5.82 0.37
N GLU A 77 9.71 -4.50 0.18
CA GLU A 77 10.81 -3.59 0.52
C GLU A 77 10.26 -2.29 1.09
N ARG A 78 10.99 -1.72 2.05
CA ARG A 78 10.73 -0.38 2.58
C ARG A 78 12.05 0.33 2.83
N TYR A 79 12.20 1.52 2.27
CA TYR A 79 13.44 2.30 2.39
C TYR A 79 13.14 3.79 2.28
N GLU A 80 13.96 4.61 2.92
CA GLU A 80 13.87 6.06 2.79
C GLU A 80 14.84 6.56 1.72
N ASN A 81 14.38 7.47 0.88
CA ASN A 81 15.20 8.15 -0.11
C ASN A 81 14.94 9.67 -0.06
N ARG A 82 15.54 10.42 -0.99
CA ARG A 82 15.37 11.88 -1.07
C ARG A 82 13.93 12.33 -1.34
N ALA A 83 13.09 11.48 -1.95
CA ALA A 83 11.68 11.79 -2.16
C ALA A 83 10.86 11.61 -0.88
N GLY A 84 11.27 10.67 -0.03
CA GLY A 84 10.66 10.36 1.26
C GLY A 84 10.74 8.86 1.56
N MET A 85 9.77 8.37 2.33
CA MET A 85 9.68 6.97 2.74
C MET A 85 9.02 6.14 1.62
N ILE A 86 9.79 5.28 0.97
CA ILE A 86 9.32 4.42 -0.13
C ILE A 86 8.93 3.05 0.40
N LEU A 87 7.81 2.54 -0.11
CA LEU A 87 7.27 1.21 0.13
C LEU A 87 7.06 0.51 -1.20
N VAL A 88 7.46 -0.76 -1.27
CA VAL A 88 7.23 -1.64 -2.41
C VAL A 88 6.26 -2.71 -1.97
N LEU A 89 5.01 -2.58 -2.40
CA LEU A 89 3.94 -3.53 -2.12
C LEU A 89 3.87 -4.57 -3.25
N GLN A 90 4.14 -5.83 -2.91
CA GLN A 90 3.94 -6.97 -3.78
C GLN A 90 2.49 -7.41 -3.69
N VAL A 91 1.75 -7.23 -4.77
CA VAL A 91 0.34 -7.62 -4.85
C VAL A 91 0.24 -9.14 -4.89
N THR A 92 -0.62 -9.71 -4.05
CA THR A 92 -0.82 -11.16 -3.95
C THR A 92 -2.21 -11.62 -4.38
N ASN A 93 -3.20 -10.72 -4.27
CA ASN A 93 -4.61 -11.04 -4.52
C ASN A 93 -5.22 -10.25 -5.69
N GLY A 94 -4.37 -9.67 -6.54
CA GLY A 94 -4.78 -8.82 -7.66
C GLY A 94 -5.35 -7.46 -7.24
N PHE A 95 -5.95 -6.78 -8.21
CA PHE A 95 -6.60 -5.47 -8.06
C PHE A 95 -8.10 -5.60 -8.30
N TYR A 96 -8.89 -4.90 -7.49
CA TYR A 96 -10.33 -4.80 -7.62
C TYR A 96 -10.71 -3.32 -7.79
N GLU A 97 -11.59 -3.02 -8.74
CA GLU A 97 -12.05 -1.65 -8.98
C GLU A 97 -13.49 -1.47 -8.48
N ILE A 98 -13.68 -0.48 -7.63
CA ILE A 98 -14.96 -0.04 -7.11
C ILE A 98 -15.35 1.22 -7.86
N ASN A 99 -16.45 1.16 -8.60
CA ASN A 99 -17.00 2.32 -9.30
C ASN A 99 -17.77 3.17 -8.30
N LEU A 100 -17.38 4.44 -8.13
CA LEU A 100 -18.11 5.39 -7.32
C LEU A 100 -19.27 5.92 -8.19
N LYS A 101 -20.49 5.45 -7.91
CA LYS A 101 -21.73 5.86 -8.60
C LYS A 101 -22.23 7.23 -8.12
#